data_AF-A0A9D7A891-F1
#
_entry.id   AF-A0A9D7A891-F1
#
_cell.length_a   1.000
_cell.length_b   1.000
_cell.length_c   1.000
_cell.angle_alpha   90.00
_cell.angle_beta   90.00
_cell.angle_gamma   90.00
#
_symmetry.space_group_name_H-M   'P 1'
#
loop_
_entity.id
_entity.type
_entity.pdbx_description
1 polymer ?
#
loop_
_entity_poly.entity_id
_entity_poly.type
_entity_poly.pdbx_seq_one_letter_code
_entity_poly.pdbx_strand_id
1 'polypeptide(L)'
;ENSDQGIVVEGRDIGSVVLPHADSKIYITANDEIRAKRRALQANADENKVLEAQKIRDNLDSNRKVSPLIVPEGAIILDNSTLNFEESVAAFIQIVRGA
;
A
#
# COMPACT_ATOMS: atom_id res chain seq x y z
N GLU A 1 10.28 -29.20 -5.06
CA GLU A 1 11.30 -28.35 -4.43
C GLU A 1 10.61 -27.60 -3.30
N ASN A 2 11.02 -27.81 -2.05
CA ASN A 2 10.45 -27.08 -0.91
C ASN A 2 11.01 -25.66 -0.96
N SER A 3 10.19 -24.70 -1.38
CA SER A 3 10.49 -23.28 -1.17
C SER A 3 10.17 -22.94 0.28
N ASP A 4 11.08 -23.27 1.21
CA ASP A 4 11.04 -22.82 2.61
C ASP A 4 11.25 -21.28 2.74
N GLN A 5 11.20 -20.54 1.63
CA GLN A 5 11.22 -19.08 1.59
C GLN A 5 9.84 -18.58 1.20
N GLY A 6 9.15 -17.94 2.15
CA GLY A 6 7.95 -17.16 1.87
C GLY A 6 8.24 -16.01 0.90
N ILE A 7 7.18 -15.43 0.33
CA ILE A 7 7.25 -14.33 -0.63
C ILE A 7 6.57 -13.07 -0.09
N VAL A 8 7.11 -11.91 -0.47
CA VAL A 8 6.42 -10.63 -0.30
C VAL A 8 5.95 -10.17 -1.67
N VAL A 9 4.65 -9.92 -1.80
CA VAL A 9 4.03 -9.49 -3.06
C VAL A 9 3.33 -8.17 -2.83
N GLU A 10 3.64 -7.18 -3.67
CA GLU A 10 3.06 -5.84 -3.63
C GLU A 10 2.14 -5.63 -4.84
N GLY A 11 1.00 -4.98 -4.61
CA GLY A 11 0.03 -4.65 -5.65
C GLY A 11 -1.27 -4.12 -5.08
N ARG A 12 -2.27 -3.90 -5.94
CA ARG A 12 -3.56 -3.30 -5.56
C ARG A 12 -4.60 -4.32 -5.11
N ASP A 13 -4.56 -5.52 -5.66
CA ASP A 13 -5.56 -6.58 -5.50
C ASP A 13 -4.95 -7.91 -5.02
N ILE A 14 -3.74 -7.86 -4.44
CA ILE A 14 -3.02 -9.06 -4.01
C ILE A 14 -3.80 -9.78 -2.92
N GLY A 15 -4.12 -9.12 -1.80
CA GLY A 15 -4.80 -9.77 -0.68
C GLY A 15 -6.29 -10.02 -0.89
N SER A 16 -6.90 -9.43 -1.91
CA SER A 16 -8.35 -9.52 -2.20
C SER A 16 -8.68 -10.44 -3.38
N VAL A 17 -7.78 -10.58 -4.36
CA VAL A 17 -8.01 -11.35 -5.59
C VAL A 17 -6.92 -12.40 -5.84
N VAL A 18 -5.65 -11.99 -5.86
CA VAL A 18 -4.55 -12.87 -6.31
C VAL A 18 -4.18 -13.92 -5.26
N LEU A 19 -4.05 -13.50 -3.99
CA LEU A 19 -3.68 -14.31 -2.83
C LEU A 19 -4.66 -14.03 -1.67
N PRO A 20 -5.96 -14.36 -1.81
CA PRO A 20 -6.98 -14.10 -0.79
C PRO A 20 -6.78 -14.90 0.50
N HIS A 21 -5.88 -15.90 0.49
CA HIS A 21 -5.54 -16.72 1.65
C HIS A 21 -4.08 -16.52 2.10
N ALA A 22 -3.46 -15.39 1.75
CA ALA A 22 -2.13 -15.06 2.27
C ALA A 22 -2.12 -15.03 3.80
N ASP A 23 -1.07 -15.59 4.40
CA ASP A 23 -0.90 -15.69 5.87
C ASP A 23 -0.89 -14.32 6.56
N SER A 24 -0.38 -13.30 5.87
CA SER A 24 -0.38 -11.91 6.32
C SER A 24 -0.78 -10.99 5.18
N LYS A 25 -1.69 -10.05 5.47
CA LYS A 25 -2.14 -9.03 4.52
C LYS A 25 -2.02 -7.66 5.17
N ILE A 26 -1.35 -6.74 4.49
CA ILE A 26 -1.15 -5.37 4.97
C ILE A 26 -1.68 -4.42 3.92
N TYR A 27 -2.61 -3.55 4.32
CA TYR A 27 -3.10 -2.46 3.50
C TYR A 27 -2.41 -1.17 3.91
N ILE A 28 -1.51 -0.67 3.05
CA ILE A 28 -0.68 0.49 3.35
C ILE A 28 -1.40 1.74 2.85
N THR A 29 -1.56 2.73 3.72
CA THR A 29 -2.17 4.01 3.37
C THR A 29 -1.37 5.19 3.92
N ALA A 30 -1.67 6.38 3.41
CA ALA A 30 -1.23 7.66 3.95
C ALA A 30 -2.06 8.80 3.38
N ASN A 31 -2.08 9.93 4.08
CA ASN A 31 -2.68 11.18 3.63
C ASN A 31 -2.21 11.55 2.22
N ASP A 32 -3.15 12.01 1.39
CA ASP A 32 -2.91 12.31 -0.02
C ASP A 32 -1.80 13.36 -0.20
N GLU A 33 -1.83 14.40 0.62
CA GLU A 33 -0.87 15.50 0.60
C GLU A 33 0.53 14.99 0.93
N ILE A 34 0.66 14.05 1.87
CA ILE A 34 1.95 13.48 2.26
C ILE A 34 2.49 12.59 1.13
N ARG A 35 1.64 11.77 0.52
CA ARG A 35 2.03 10.94 -0.63
C ARG A 35 2.45 11.80 -1.83
N ALA A 36 1.69 12.87 -2.11
CA ALA A 36 1.99 13.80 -3.18
C ALA A 36 3.30 14.54 -2.96
N LYS A 37 3.53 15.06 -1.74
CA LYS A 37 4.79 15.69 -1.35
C LYS A 37 5.99 14.76 -1.51
N ARG A 38 5.90 13.53 -0.99
CA ARG A 38 6.96 12.50 -1.13
C ARG A 38 7.27 12.25 -2.62
N ARG A 39 6.23 12.10 -3.45
CA ARG A 39 6.37 11.84 -4.88
C ARG A 39 6.92 13.04 -5.66
N ALA A 40 6.50 14.25 -5.33
CA ALA A 40 6.97 15.48 -5.92
C ALA A 40 8.47 15.69 -5.67
N LEU A 41 8.92 15.43 -4.43
CA LEU A 41 10.35 15.45 -4.07
C LEU A 41 11.17 14.43 -4.87
N GLN A 42 10.68 13.19 -5.00
CA GLN A 42 11.35 12.14 -5.76
C GLN A 42 11.46 12.44 -7.26
N ALA A 43 10.41 13.04 -7.84
CA ALA A 43 10.33 13.32 -9.26
C ALA A 43 10.82 14.73 -9.63
N ASN A 44 11.22 15.54 -8.64
CA ASN A 44 11.49 16.97 -8.79
C ASN A 44 10.39 17.70 -9.58
N ALA A 45 9.14 17.49 -9.16
CA ALA A 45 7.92 17.94 -9.84
C ALA A 45 7.07 18.86 -8.96
N ASP A 46 6.10 19.54 -9.58
CA ASP A 46 5.13 20.38 -8.87
C ASP A 46 4.16 19.55 -8.01
N GLU A 47 4.12 19.84 -6.71
CA GLU A 47 3.34 19.07 -5.73
C GLU A 47 1.84 19.09 -6.01
N ASN A 48 1.28 20.22 -6.43
CA ASN A 48 -0.15 20.34 -6.71
C ASN A 48 -0.55 19.49 -7.91
N LYS A 49 0.26 19.50 -8.99
CA LYS A 49 0.02 18.62 -10.16
C LYS A 49 0.11 17.15 -9.79
N VAL A 50 1.07 16.78 -8.93
CA VAL A 50 1.21 15.40 -8.45
C VAL A 50 0.01 14.99 -7.60
N LEU A 51 -0.47 15.86 -6.73
CA LEU A 51 -1.65 15.62 -5.89
C LEU A 51 -2.90 15.37 -6.72
N GLU A 52 -3.17 16.22 -7.71
CA GLU A 52 -4.32 16.06 -8.61
C GLU A 52 -4.25 14.75 -9.40
N ALA A 53 -3.10 14.45 -10.00
CA ALA A 53 -2.91 13.19 -10.74
C ALA A 53 -3.06 11.96 -9.83
N GLN A 54 -2.58 12.04 -8.59
CA GLN A 54 -2.71 10.99 -7.59
C GLN A 54 -4.18 10.76 -7.22
N LYS A 55 -4.94 11.82 -6.90
CA LYS A 55 -6.37 11.71 -6.56
C LYS A 55 -7.19 11.08 -7.67
N ILE A 56 -6.93 11.47 -8.92
CA ILE A 56 -7.58 10.86 -10.09
C ILE A 56 -7.27 9.36 -10.14
N ARG A 57 -5.98 8.99 -10.04
CA ARG A 57 -5.58 7.59 -10.08
C ARG A 57 -6.23 6.77 -8.97
N ASP A 58 -6.22 7.27 -7.74
CA ASP A 58 -6.73 6.53 -6.59
C ASP A 58 -8.27 6.40 -6.64
N ASN A 59 -8.96 7.38 -7.22
CA ASN A 59 -10.39 7.28 -7.52
C ASN A 59 -10.65 6.18 -8.57
N LEU A 60 -9.86 6.15 -9.66
CA LEU A 60 -9.99 5.12 -10.70
C LEU A 60 -9.68 3.72 -10.15
N ASP A 61 -8.61 3.57 -9.36
CA ASP A 61 -8.21 2.31 -8.75
C ASP A 61 -9.29 1.77 -7.80
N SER A 62 -9.95 2.64 -7.02
CA SER A 62 -11.00 2.25 -6.08
C SER A 62 -12.34 1.93 -6.75
N ASN A 63 -12.66 2.58 -7.88
CA ASN A 63 -13.96 2.46 -8.57
C ASN A 63 -13.95 1.52 -9.78
N ARG A 64 -12.82 0.90 -10.13
CA ARG A 64 -12.77 -0.07 -11.24
C ARG A 64 -13.67 -1.27 -10.96
N LYS A 65 -14.41 -1.72 -11.98
CA LYS A 65 -15.37 -2.84 -11.85
C LYS A 65 -14.71 -4.19 -11.55
N VAL A 66 -13.47 -4.38 -12.01
CA VAL A 66 -12.72 -5.63 -11.87
C VAL A 66 -11.52 -5.38 -10.98
N SER A 67 -11.38 -6.20 -9.94
CA SER A 67 -10.30 -6.12 -8.94
C SER A 67 -10.15 -4.74 -8.26
N PRO A 68 -11.20 -4.05 -7.79
CA PRO A 68 -11.03 -2.71 -7.19
C PRO A 68 -9.99 -2.67 -6.07
N LEU A 69 -9.30 -1.53 -5.92
CA LEU A 69 -8.48 -1.27 -4.75
C LEU A 69 -9.40 -1.15 -3.53
N ILE A 70 -9.42 -2.22 -2.73
CA ILE A 70 -10.19 -2.32 -1.49
C ILE A 70 -9.26 -2.80 -0.38
N VAL A 71 -9.64 -2.56 0.87
CA VAL A 71 -9.00 -3.22 2.01
C VAL A 71 -9.40 -4.70 1.97
N PRO A 72 -8.45 -5.63 1.80
CA PRO A 72 -8.79 -7.05 1.79
C PRO A 72 -9.33 -7.51 3.14
N GLU A 73 -10.18 -8.54 3.13
CA GLU A 73 -10.64 -9.17 4.37
C GLU A 73 -9.46 -9.73 5.17
N GLY A 74 -9.43 -9.41 6.46
CA GLY A 74 -8.35 -9.78 7.39
C GLY A 74 -7.07 -8.94 7.25
N ALA A 75 -7.04 -7.92 6.40
CA ALA A 75 -5.86 -7.06 6.26
C ALA A 75 -5.73 -6.09 7.44
N ILE A 76 -4.49 -5.93 7.90
CA ILE A 76 -4.13 -4.88 8.86
C ILE A 76 -3.87 -3.59 8.07
N ILE A 77 -4.56 -2.51 8.46
CA ILE A 77 -4.34 -1.18 7.86
C ILE A 77 -3.14 -0.53 8.54
N LEU A 78 -2.12 -0.20 7.76
CA LEU A 78 -0.96 0.55 8.20
C LEU A 78 -0.98 1.94 7.58
N ASP A 79 -1.35 2.95 8.38
CA ASP A 79 -1.20 4.36 8.00
C ASP A 79 0.23 4.83 8.30
N ASN A 80 1.00 5.14 7.25
CA ASN A 80 2.37 5.62 7.38
C ASN A 80 2.52 7.13 7.16
N SER A 81 1.43 7.90 7.30
CA SER A 81 1.42 9.36 7.15
C SER A 81 2.51 10.04 7.98
N THR A 82 2.67 9.64 9.24
CA THR A 82 3.61 10.25 10.18
C THR A 82 4.91 9.47 10.34
N LEU A 83 5.04 8.33 9.67
CA LEU A 83 6.20 7.45 9.78
C LEU A 83 7.26 7.82 8.75
N ASN A 84 8.52 7.75 9.17
CA ASN A 84 9.65 7.71 8.25
C ASN A 84 9.85 6.28 7.68
N PHE A 85 10.88 6.10 6.85
CA PHE A 85 11.14 4.82 6.20
C PHE A 85 11.43 3.70 7.21
N GLU A 86 12.34 3.93 8.15
CA GLU A 86 12.74 2.92 9.15
C GLU A 86 11.57 2.56 10.08
N GLU A 87 10.79 3.55 10.49
CA GLU A 87 9.58 3.35 11.30
C GLU A 87 8.52 2.54 10.54
N SER A 88 8.36 2.82 9.24
CA SER A 88 7.45 2.06 8.38
C SER A 88 7.90 0.59 8.31
N VAL A 89 9.19 0.34 8.03
CA VAL A 89 9.77 -1.00 7.95
C VAL A 89 9.60 -1.75 9.28
N ALA A 90 9.89 -1.10 10.41
CA ALA A 90 9.70 -1.68 11.73
C ALA A 90 8.22 -2.07 11.97
N ALA A 91 7.27 -1.22 11.56
CA ALA A 91 5.84 -1.53 11.66
C ALA A 91 5.44 -2.73 10.78
N PHE A 92 5.94 -2.84 9.54
CA PHE A 92 5.73 -4.03 8.71
C PHE A 92 6.22 -5.31 9.38
N ILE A 93 7.45 -5.30 9.90
CA ILE A 93 8.06 -6.45 10.55
C ILE A 93 7.24 -6.85 11.80
N GLN A 94 6.80 -5.87 12.59
CA GLN A 94 5.97 -6.12 13.76
C GLN A 94 4.64 -6.77 13.39
N ILE A 95 3.98 -6.28 12.34
CA ILE A 95 2.72 -6.85 11.86
C ILE A 95 2.91 -8.31 11.43
N VAL A 96 3.92 -8.60 10.60
CA VAL A 96 4.16 -9.96 10.09
C VAL A 96 4.58 -10.94 11.19
N ARG A 97 5.30 -10.49 12.22
CA ARG A 97 5.74 -11.35 13.34
C ARG A 97 4.70 -11.51 14.44
N GLY A 98 3.73 -10.60 14.54
CA GLY A 98 2.67 -10.62 15.54
C GLY A 98 1.36 -11.25 15.04
N ALA A 99 1.25 -11.50 13.75
CA ALA A 99 0.15 -12.23 13.10
C ALA A 99 0.31 -13.74 13.24
#